data_AF-A0A2D6USG1-F1
#
_entry.id   AF-A0A2D6USG1-F1
#
_cell.length_a   1.000
_cell.length_b   1.000
_cell.length_c   1.000
_cell.angle_alpha   90.00
_cell.angle_beta   90.00
_cell.angle_gamma   90.00
#
_symmetry.space_group_name_H-M   'P 1'
#
loop_
_entity.id
_entity.type
_entity.pdbx_description
1 polymer ?
#
loop_
_entity_poly.entity_id
_entity_poly.type
_entity_poly.pdbx_seq_one_letter_code
_entity_poly.pdbx_strand_id
1 'polypeptide(L)'
;MADGDEQTSQLEGALAQEQQRLEKLWDAYEQQEQDLNASLDRINRLESDLETKQAMVQSLEELLGERDSHIRELEIERQRQAKVEAEYAPRVDSLEEKVADQTEKYDRLLSITQEMEEELEFAKQAVRARDGWFNQNVSSLEAIAAVAKEWRSIQSGNFPAPSSGGGPGGSKADFISAASKIKGLGKVKAEQLYDGGFHTIETLKAASFDDISGVSGFTKLTAQKIVDGAKSL
;
A
#
# COMPACT_ATOMS: atom_id res chain seq x y z
N MET A 1 76.71 118.96 -52.33
CA MET A 1 76.90 117.50 -52.31
C MET A 1 76.67 116.91 -50.91
N ALA A 2 76.96 117.62 -49.80
CA ALA A 2 76.73 117.11 -48.44
C ALA A 2 75.25 116.97 -48.01
N ASP A 3 74.33 117.84 -48.47
CA ASP A 3 72.90 117.78 -48.12
C ASP A 3 72.16 116.54 -48.67
N GLY A 4 72.68 115.95 -49.75
CA GLY A 4 72.10 114.75 -50.35
C GLY A 4 72.36 113.50 -49.52
N ASP A 5 73.52 113.43 -48.87
CA ASP A 5 73.95 112.26 -48.07
C ASP A 5 73.26 112.19 -46.69
N GLU A 6 72.91 113.34 -46.10
CA GLU A 6 72.11 113.36 -44.86
C GLU A 6 70.64 113.00 -45.13
N GLN A 7 70.07 113.43 -46.25
CA GLN A 7 68.70 113.08 -46.65
C GLN A 7 68.59 111.59 -47.01
N THR A 8 69.58 111.01 -47.70
CA THR A 8 69.59 109.57 -47.99
C THR A 8 69.70 108.75 -46.71
N SER A 9 70.54 109.15 -45.74
CA SER A 9 70.66 108.43 -44.46
C SER A 9 69.39 108.48 -43.61
N GLN A 10 68.67 109.61 -43.59
CA GLN A 10 67.38 109.72 -42.91
C GLN A 10 66.29 108.87 -43.59
N LEU A 11 66.28 108.84 -44.93
CA LEU A 11 65.38 107.99 -45.71
C LEU A 11 65.67 106.50 -45.48
N GLU A 12 66.95 106.11 -45.38
CA GLU A 12 67.36 104.74 -45.06
C GLU A 12 66.94 104.33 -43.64
N GLY A 13 67.09 105.22 -42.66
CA GLY A 13 66.64 104.98 -41.28
C GLY A 13 65.12 104.84 -41.16
N ALA A 14 64.36 105.68 -41.88
CA ALA A 14 62.90 105.58 -41.93
C ALA A 14 62.44 104.31 -42.65
N LEU A 15 63.11 103.92 -43.75
CA LEU A 15 62.86 102.68 -44.46
C LEU A 15 63.11 101.46 -43.56
N ALA A 16 64.19 101.46 -42.78
CA ALA A 16 64.51 100.39 -41.84
C ALA A 16 63.48 100.27 -40.71
N GLN A 17 62.98 101.39 -40.18
CA GLN A 17 61.93 101.39 -39.16
C GLN A 17 60.60 100.86 -39.71
N GLU A 18 60.24 101.22 -40.93
CA GLU A 18 59.03 100.71 -41.59
C GLU A 18 59.17 99.22 -41.94
N GLN A 19 60.35 98.77 -42.38
CA GLN A 19 60.64 97.35 -42.56
C GLN A 19 60.47 96.57 -41.25
N GLN A 20 61.00 97.07 -40.13
CA GLN A 20 60.88 96.43 -38.83
C GLN A 20 59.42 96.41 -38.30
N ARG A 21 58.63 97.44 -38.59
CA ARG A 21 57.19 97.46 -38.27
C ARG A 21 56.41 96.45 -39.10
N LEU A 22 56.70 96.38 -40.40
CA LEU A 22 56.07 95.42 -41.30
C LEU A 22 56.42 93.99 -40.89
N GLU A 23 57.66 93.70 -40.49
CA GLU A 23 58.07 92.38 -39.99
C GLU A 23 57.28 91.98 -38.74
N LYS A 24 57.19 92.86 -37.73
CA LYS A 24 56.38 92.59 -36.52
C LYS A 24 54.90 92.39 -36.82
N LEU A 25 54.37 93.14 -37.80
CA LEU A 25 52.98 92.99 -38.21
C LEU A 25 52.77 91.65 -38.91
N TRP A 26 53.71 91.24 -39.76
CA TRP A 26 53.73 89.92 -40.39
C TRP A 26 53.78 88.79 -39.37
N ASP A 27 54.70 88.85 -38.40
CA ASP A 27 54.80 87.86 -37.32
C ASP A 27 53.48 87.76 -36.53
N ALA A 28 52.85 88.91 -36.23
CA ALA A 28 51.57 88.94 -35.53
C ALA A 28 50.42 88.35 -36.37
N TYR A 29 50.40 88.60 -37.69
CA TYR A 29 49.43 88.00 -38.59
C TYR A 29 49.63 86.50 -38.73
N GLU A 30 50.87 86.03 -38.85
CA GLU A 30 51.19 84.61 -38.92
C GLU A 30 50.77 83.90 -37.61
N GLN A 31 51.04 84.50 -36.45
CA GLN A 31 50.58 83.98 -35.17
C GLN A 31 49.05 83.94 -35.08
N GLN A 32 48.37 85.00 -35.54
CA GLN A 32 46.91 85.06 -35.55
C GLN A 32 46.31 83.98 -36.46
N GLU A 33 46.92 83.72 -37.62
CA GLU A 33 46.50 82.66 -38.53
C GLU A 33 46.70 81.27 -37.92
N GLN A 34 47.82 81.04 -37.22
CA GLN A 34 48.06 79.80 -36.48
C GLN A 34 47.02 79.58 -35.37
N ASP A 35 46.74 80.60 -34.56
CA ASP A 35 45.75 80.53 -33.48
C ASP A 35 44.33 80.31 -34.03
N LEU A 36 44.00 80.96 -35.15
CA LEU A 36 42.72 80.77 -35.84
C LEU A 36 42.58 79.32 -36.32
N ASN A 37 43.61 78.77 -36.99
CA ASN A 37 43.60 77.39 -37.44
C ASN A 37 43.49 76.40 -36.28
N ALA A 38 44.21 76.62 -35.18
CA ALA A 38 44.10 75.79 -33.98
C ALA A 38 42.68 75.84 -33.37
N SER A 39 42.02 77.01 -33.40
CA SER A 39 40.65 77.16 -32.93
C SER A 39 39.64 76.44 -33.83
N LEU A 40 39.82 76.51 -35.15
CA LEU A 40 38.99 75.80 -36.13
C LEU A 40 39.12 74.29 -35.98
N ASP A 41 40.34 73.77 -35.81
CA ASP A 41 40.57 72.36 -35.52
C ASP A 41 39.86 71.91 -34.24
N ARG A 42 39.88 72.76 -33.21
CA ARG A 42 39.17 72.48 -31.96
C ARG A 42 37.65 72.46 -32.16
N ILE A 43 37.11 73.40 -32.93
CA ILE A 43 35.68 73.44 -33.28
C ILE A 43 35.29 72.18 -34.02
N ASN A 44 36.04 71.77 -35.06
CA ASN A 44 35.77 70.56 -35.83
C ASN A 44 35.74 69.30 -34.96
N ARG A 45 36.67 69.18 -34.00
CA ARG A 45 36.67 68.06 -33.04
C ARG A 45 35.43 68.08 -32.14
N LEU A 46 35.08 69.26 -31.61
CA LEU A 46 33.90 69.41 -30.75
C LEU A 46 32.60 69.13 -31.51
N GLU A 47 32.50 69.52 -32.77
CA GLU A 47 31.35 69.22 -33.63
C GLU A 47 31.21 67.71 -33.88
N SER A 48 32.32 67.02 -34.16
CA SER A 48 32.31 65.55 -34.29
C SER A 48 31.94 64.84 -32.98
N ASP A 49 32.47 65.30 -31.85
CA ASP A 49 32.09 64.79 -30.53
C ASP A 49 30.61 65.04 -30.20
N LEU A 50 30.05 66.16 -30.68
CA LEU A 50 28.66 66.50 -30.47
C LEU A 50 27.75 65.60 -31.33
N GLU A 51 28.12 65.34 -32.58
CA GLU A 51 27.41 64.42 -33.47
C GLU A 51 27.38 62.99 -32.91
N THR A 52 28.53 62.48 -32.44
CA THR A 52 28.58 61.14 -31.82
C THR A 52 27.72 61.03 -30.56
N LYS A 53 27.71 62.08 -29.71
CA LYS A 53 26.83 62.15 -28.54
C LYS A 53 25.36 62.21 -28.93
N GLN A 54 24.99 62.95 -29.97
CA GLN A 54 23.62 62.99 -30.47
C GLN A 54 23.15 61.63 -30.97
N ALA A 55 23.99 60.91 -31.72
CA ALA A 55 23.66 59.55 -32.15
C ALA A 55 23.47 58.59 -30.95
N MET A 56 24.31 58.73 -29.91
CA MET A 56 24.15 57.94 -28.69
C MET A 56 22.85 58.27 -27.93
N VAL A 57 22.50 59.55 -27.83
CA VAL A 57 21.23 59.98 -27.20
C VAL A 57 20.03 59.41 -27.95
N GLN A 58 20.02 59.49 -29.29
CA GLN A 58 18.94 58.91 -30.10
C GLN A 58 18.80 57.41 -29.88
N SER A 59 19.92 56.67 -29.87
CA SER A 59 19.89 55.23 -29.59
C SER A 59 19.36 54.91 -28.19
N LEU A 60 19.70 55.71 -27.18
CA LEU A 60 19.17 55.52 -25.82
C LEU A 60 17.69 55.86 -25.72
N GLU A 61 17.20 56.88 -26.45
CA GLU A 61 15.79 57.22 -26.51
C GLU A 61 14.96 56.11 -27.17
N GLU A 62 15.47 55.50 -28.24
CA GLU A 62 14.84 54.33 -28.89
C GLU A 62 14.74 53.15 -27.92
N LEU A 63 15.84 52.80 -27.24
CA LEU A 63 15.86 51.71 -26.26
C LEU A 63 14.92 51.97 -25.07
N LEU A 64 14.83 53.22 -24.61
CA LEU A 64 13.88 53.59 -23.56
C LEU A 64 12.44 53.46 -24.05
N GLY A 65 12.15 53.87 -25.27
CA GLY A 65 10.82 53.71 -25.89
C GLY A 65 10.41 52.25 -26.02
N GLU A 66 11.32 51.36 -26.43
CA GLU A 66 11.09 49.91 -26.48
C GLU A 66 10.87 49.30 -25.09
N ARG A 67 11.60 49.76 -24.09
CA ARG A 67 11.39 49.29 -22.71
C ARG A 67 10.04 49.74 -22.17
N ASP A 68 9.63 50.97 -22.44
CA ASP A 68 8.34 51.50 -22.02
C ASP A 68 7.18 50.77 -22.70
N SER A 69 7.29 50.45 -24.00
CA SER A 69 6.28 49.65 -24.70
C SER A 69 6.19 48.24 -24.10
N HIS A 70 7.32 47.60 -23.85
CA HIS A 70 7.36 46.27 -23.25
C HIS A 70 6.77 46.24 -21.83
N ILE A 71 7.05 47.26 -21.01
CA ILE A 71 6.45 47.38 -19.67
C ILE A 71 4.93 47.48 -19.77
N ARG A 72 4.40 48.30 -20.70
CA ARG A 72 2.95 48.42 -20.92
C ARG A 72 2.32 47.10 -21.36
N GLU A 73 2.97 46.35 -22.23
CA GLU A 73 2.51 45.02 -22.64
C GLU A 73 2.43 44.05 -21.44
N LEU A 74 3.47 44.02 -20.61
CA LEU A 74 3.48 43.22 -19.39
C LEU A 74 2.40 43.63 -18.40
N GLU A 75 2.12 44.93 -18.27
CA GLU A 75 1.02 45.43 -17.42
C GLU A 75 -0.35 44.96 -17.93
N ILE A 76 -0.57 44.98 -19.25
CA ILE A 76 -1.81 44.48 -19.87
C ILE A 76 -1.94 42.98 -19.64
N GLU A 77 -0.87 42.21 -19.86
CA GLU A 77 -0.88 40.76 -19.65
C GLU A 77 -1.12 40.40 -18.18
N ARG A 78 -0.48 41.13 -17.25
CA ARG A 78 -0.74 40.98 -15.82
C ARG A 78 -2.20 41.25 -15.47
N GLN A 79 -2.82 42.29 -16.03
CA GLN A 79 -4.23 42.57 -15.80
C GLN A 79 -5.14 41.48 -16.37
N ARG A 80 -4.78 40.90 -17.52
CA ARG A 80 -5.50 39.76 -18.11
C ARG A 80 -5.43 38.55 -17.20
N GLN A 81 -4.23 38.21 -16.71
CA GLN A 81 -4.01 37.11 -15.77
C GLN A 81 -4.77 37.33 -14.46
N ALA A 82 -4.76 38.54 -13.90
CA ALA A 82 -5.52 38.86 -12.69
C ALA A 82 -7.03 38.64 -12.85
N LYS A 83 -7.59 38.92 -14.04
CA LYS A 83 -9.02 38.63 -14.34
C LYS A 83 -9.29 37.13 -14.41
N VAL A 84 -8.40 36.37 -15.05
CA VAL A 84 -8.46 34.91 -15.12
C VAL A 84 -8.39 34.33 -13.71
N GLU A 85 -7.44 34.76 -12.90
CA GLU A 85 -7.31 34.34 -11.50
C GLU A 85 -8.59 34.63 -10.71
N ALA A 86 -9.16 35.83 -10.83
CA ALA A 86 -10.40 36.19 -10.15
C ALA A 86 -11.61 35.34 -10.59
N GLU A 87 -11.64 34.88 -11.84
CA GLU A 87 -12.70 33.99 -12.35
C GLU A 87 -12.53 32.55 -11.86
N TYR A 88 -11.31 32.03 -11.89
CA TYR A 88 -11.04 30.61 -11.59
C TYR A 88 -10.83 30.33 -10.10
N ALA A 89 -10.31 31.27 -9.31
CA ALA A 89 -10.10 31.11 -7.87
C ALA A 89 -11.35 30.59 -7.11
N PRO A 90 -12.53 31.23 -7.20
CA PRO A 90 -13.71 30.74 -6.48
C PRO A 90 -14.18 29.36 -6.97
N ARG A 91 -13.92 29.04 -8.25
CA ARG A 91 -14.25 27.72 -8.79
C ARG A 91 -13.33 26.64 -8.23
N VAL A 92 -12.04 26.94 -8.09
CA VAL A 92 -11.07 26.05 -7.44
C VAL A 92 -11.47 25.83 -5.99
N ASP A 93 -11.74 26.90 -5.23
CA ASP A 93 -12.19 26.79 -3.82
C ASP A 93 -13.44 25.90 -3.69
N SER A 94 -14.44 26.09 -4.57
CA SER A 94 -15.66 25.28 -4.56
C SER A 94 -15.43 23.80 -4.90
N LEU A 95 -14.40 23.50 -5.69
CA LEU A 95 -14.05 22.12 -6.04
C LEU A 95 -13.24 21.47 -4.91
N GLU A 96 -12.35 22.22 -4.28
CA GLU A 96 -11.61 21.77 -3.09
C GLU A 96 -12.57 21.45 -1.94
N GLU A 97 -13.56 22.31 -1.67
CA GLU A 97 -14.61 22.04 -0.68
C GLU A 97 -15.39 20.76 -0.99
N LYS A 98 -15.81 20.59 -2.26
CA LYS A 98 -16.52 19.36 -2.68
C LYS A 98 -15.65 18.11 -2.52
N VAL A 99 -14.37 18.19 -2.86
CA VAL A 99 -13.45 17.05 -2.70
C VAL A 99 -13.30 16.72 -1.22
N ALA A 100 -13.12 17.71 -0.35
CA ALA A 100 -13.03 17.52 1.09
C ALA A 100 -14.32 16.86 1.65
N ASP A 101 -15.49 17.36 1.27
CA ASP A 101 -16.79 16.80 1.64
C ASP A 101 -16.95 15.33 1.21
N GLN A 102 -16.49 14.99 0.00
CA GLN A 102 -16.57 13.61 -0.49
C GLN A 102 -15.59 12.72 0.25
N THR A 103 -14.36 13.17 0.50
CA THR A 103 -13.38 12.43 1.30
C THR A 103 -13.94 12.11 2.69
N GLU A 104 -14.54 13.09 3.37
CA GLU A 104 -15.15 12.84 4.68
C GLU A 104 -16.31 11.82 4.61
N LYS A 105 -17.13 11.87 3.56
CA LYS A 105 -18.20 10.88 3.35
C LYS A 105 -17.64 9.48 3.12
N TYR A 106 -16.57 9.34 2.34
CA TYR A 106 -15.93 8.05 2.09
C TYR A 106 -15.27 7.51 3.35
N ASP A 107 -14.64 8.36 4.17
CA ASP A 107 -14.06 7.95 5.45
C ASP A 107 -15.14 7.44 6.42
N ARG A 108 -16.29 8.12 6.48
CA ARG A 108 -17.44 7.66 7.29
C ARG A 108 -18.01 6.34 6.77
N LEU A 109 -18.18 6.20 5.46
CA LEU A 109 -18.64 4.94 4.86
C LEU A 109 -17.67 3.81 5.15
N LEU A 110 -16.36 4.07 5.05
CA LEU A 110 -15.33 3.09 5.37
C LEU A 110 -15.43 2.65 6.84
N SER A 111 -15.58 3.58 7.78
CA SER A 111 -15.80 3.28 9.21
C SER A 111 -17.01 2.37 9.42
N ILE A 112 -18.15 2.72 8.79
CA ILE A 112 -19.38 1.91 8.89
C ILE A 112 -19.15 0.51 8.31
N THR A 113 -18.47 0.41 7.17
CA THR A 113 -18.20 -0.91 6.58
C THR A 113 -17.27 -1.76 7.44
N GLN A 114 -16.30 -1.15 8.12
CA GLN A 114 -15.42 -1.85 9.06
C GLN A 114 -16.21 -2.34 10.28
N GLU A 115 -17.06 -1.50 10.86
CA GLU A 115 -17.96 -1.88 11.95
C GLU A 115 -18.89 -3.05 11.53
N MET A 116 -19.46 -2.98 10.32
CA MET A 116 -20.29 -4.06 9.79
C MET A 116 -19.51 -5.36 9.57
N GLU A 117 -18.24 -5.30 9.14
CA GLU A 117 -17.38 -6.47 8.99
C GLU A 117 -17.06 -7.10 10.36
N GLU A 118 -16.79 -6.28 11.37
CA GLU A 118 -16.59 -6.74 12.75
C GLU A 118 -17.84 -7.42 13.33
N GLU A 119 -19.02 -6.82 13.15
CA GLU A 119 -20.30 -7.42 13.54
C GLU A 119 -20.56 -8.76 12.84
N LEU A 120 -20.25 -8.82 11.55
CA LEU A 120 -20.39 -10.05 10.76
C LEU A 120 -19.45 -11.15 11.26
N GLU A 121 -18.20 -10.82 11.55
CA GLU A 121 -17.26 -11.80 12.12
C GLU A 121 -17.68 -12.25 13.52
N PHE A 122 -18.19 -11.34 14.35
CA PHE A 122 -18.78 -11.71 15.65
C PHE A 122 -19.96 -12.67 15.49
N ALA A 123 -20.90 -12.38 14.57
CA ALA A 123 -22.04 -13.25 14.30
C ALA A 123 -21.60 -14.64 13.80
N LYS A 124 -20.61 -14.70 12.89
CA LYS A 124 -20.02 -15.96 12.42
C LYS A 124 -19.39 -16.74 13.57
N GLN A 125 -18.65 -16.08 14.46
CA GLN A 125 -18.05 -16.73 15.63
C GLN A 125 -19.12 -17.28 16.58
N ALA A 126 -20.20 -16.53 16.84
CA ALA A 126 -21.31 -16.99 17.68
C ALA A 126 -22.00 -18.24 17.09
N VAL A 127 -22.23 -18.28 15.77
CA VAL A 127 -22.78 -19.47 15.09
C VAL A 127 -21.82 -20.65 15.20
N ARG A 128 -20.53 -20.45 14.96
CA ARG A 128 -19.50 -21.52 15.12
C ARG A 128 -19.45 -22.04 16.56
N ALA A 129 -19.57 -21.17 17.56
CA ALA A 129 -19.60 -21.56 18.96
C ALA A 129 -20.85 -22.39 19.29
N ARG A 130 -22.03 -21.97 18.79
CA ARG A 130 -23.28 -22.74 18.92
C ARG A 130 -23.18 -24.11 18.27
N ASP A 131 -22.69 -24.16 17.04
CA ASP A 131 -22.56 -25.42 16.28
C ASP A 131 -21.52 -26.34 16.93
N GLY A 132 -20.42 -25.78 17.44
CA GLY A 132 -19.43 -26.49 18.24
C GLY A 132 -20.02 -27.10 19.49
N TRP A 133 -20.81 -26.34 20.25
CA TRP A 133 -21.53 -26.84 21.43
C TRP A 133 -22.53 -27.93 21.04
N PHE A 134 -23.35 -27.72 20.00
CA PHE A 134 -24.32 -28.71 19.56
C PHE A 134 -23.64 -30.02 19.17
N ASN A 135 -22.59 -29.98 18.37
CA ASN A 135 -21.85 -31.17 17.94
C ASN A 135 -21.20 -31.92 19.10
N GLN A 136 -20.75 -31.22 20.14
CA GLN A 136 -20.23 -31.84 21.36
C GLN A 136 -21.32 -32.54 22.18
N ASN A 137 -22.55 -32.01 22.16
CA ASN A 137 -23.64 -32.46 23.03
C ASN A 137 -24.67 -33.36 22.33
N VAL A 138 -24.68 -33.45 20.99
CA VAL A 138 -25.72 -34.13 20.21
C VAL A 138 -25.90 -35.59 20.59
N SER A 139 -24.81 -36.35 20.77
CA SER A 139 -24.87 -37.76 21.15
C SER A 139 -25.48 -37.96 22.54
N SER A 140 -25.17 -37.07 23.48
CA SER A 140 -25.75 -37.10 24.83
C SER A 140 -27.24 -36.76 24.83
N LEU A 141 -27.66 -35.79 23.99
CA LEU A 141 -29.06 -35.41 23.83
C LEU A 141 -29.87 -36.53 23.17
N GLU A 142 -29.31 -37.19 22.16
CA GLU A 142 -29.92 -38.36 21.51
C GLU A 142 -30.08 -39.53 22.50
N ALA A 143 -29.07 -39.81 23.32
CA ALA A 143 -29.15 -40.83 24.36
C ALA A 143 -30.27 -40.52 25.38
N ILE A 144 -30.37 -39.27 25.85
CA ILE A 144 -31.45 -38.84 26.75
C ILE A 144 -32.81 -38.97 26.07
N ALA A 145 -32.92 -38.59 24.79
CA ALA A 145 -34.17 -38.69 24.03
C ALA A 145 -34.63 -40.15 23.86
N ALA A 146 -33.68 -41.08 23.64
CA ALA A 146 -33.97 -42.51 23.60
C ALA A 146 -34.55 -43.00 24.94
N VAL A 147 -33.88 -42.70 26.06
CA VAL A 147 -34.35 -43.07 27.40
C VAL A 147 -35.72 -42.46 27.71
N ALA A 148 -35.96 -41.20 27.35
CA ALA A 148 -37.25 -40.55 27.56
C ALA A 148 -38.38 -41.21 26.74
N LYS A 149 -38.07 -41.64 25.50
CA LYS A 149 -39.01 -42.38 24.65
C LYS A 149 -39.34 -43.75 25.24
N GLU A 150 -38.33 -44.47 25.71
CA GLU A 150 -38.51 -45.74 26.41
C GLU A 150 -39.42 -45.57 27.64
N TRP A 151 -39.16 -44.55 28.46
CA TRP A 151 -39.97 -44.26 29.64
C TRP A 151 -41.43 -43.92 29.29
N ARG A 152 -41.67 -43.12 28.24
CA ARG A 152 -43.04 -42.85 27.77
C ARG A 152 -43.73 -44.12 27.27
N SER A 153 -43.01 -45.00 26.56
CA SER A 153 -43.55 -46.29 26.12
C SER A 153 -43.98 -47.14 27.31
N ILE A 154 -43.16 -47.20 28.36
CA ILE A 154 -43.47 -47.87 29.63
C ILE A 154 -44.74 -47.26 30.26
N GLN A 155 -44.85 -45.94 30.32
CA GLN A 155 -46.03 -45.26 30.89
C GLN A 155 -47.31 -45.51 30.09
N SER A 156 -47.23 -45.66 28.77
CA SER A 156 -48.39 -45.98 27.92
C SER A 156 -48.79 -47.46 27.96
N GLY A 157 -48.24 -48.24 28.89
CA GLY A 157 -48.48 -49.68 29.02
C GLY A 157 -47.77 -50.54 27.97
N ASN A 158 -46.98 -49.92 27.09
CA ASN A 158 -46.14 -50.61 26.10
C ASN A 158 -44.76 -50.79 26.70
N PHE A 159 -44.66 -51.72 27.65
CA PHE A 159 -43.36 -52.11 28.19
C PHE A 159 -42.50 -52.59 27.03
N PRO A 160 -41.28 -52.05 26.85
CA PRO A 160 -40.34 -52.66 25.93
C PRO A 160 -40.28 -54.14 26.31
N ALA A 161 -40.51 -55.01 25.33
CA ALA A 161 -40.28 -56.43 25.53
C ALA A 161 -38.91 -56.56 26.21
N PRO A 162 -38.75 -57.37 27.27
CA PRO A 162 -37.44 -57.59 27.88
C PRO A 162 -36.52 -57.88 26.72
N SER A 163 -35.50 -57.04 26.49
CA SER A 163 -34.66 -57.08 25.30
C SER A 163 -34.39 -58.54 24.96
N SER A 164 -35.15 -59.06 24.00
CA SER A 164 -35.17 -60.47 23.69
C SER A 164 -33.96 -60.68 22.81
N GLY A 165 -32.79 -60.66 23.44
CA GLY A 165 -31.51 -60.58 22.73
C GLY A 165 -30.38 -59.97 23.54
N GLY A 166 -30.13 -60.49 24.75
CA GLY A 166 -28.85 -60.34 25.44
C GLY A 166 -28.64 -61.55 26.34
N GLY A 167 -28.18 -62.71 25.85
CA GLY A 167 -27.78 -63.07 24.49
C GLY A 167 -28.12 -64.55 24.22
N PRO A 168 -27.72 -65.12 23.07
CA PRO A 168 -27.76 -66.56 22.89
C PRO A 168 -26.79 -67.16 23.91
N GLY A 169 -27.30 -67.92 24.86
CA GLY A 169 -26.51 -68.54 25.90
C GLY A 169 -27.29 -68.63 27.18
N GLY A 170 -27.59 -69.86 27.59
CA GLY A 170 -27.92 -70.14 28.97
C GLY A 170 -26.89 -69.48 29.89
N SER A 171 -27.27 -69.27 31.16
CA SER A 171 -26.40 -68.61 32.13
C SER A 171 -24.96 -69.19 32.07
N LYS A 172 -23.94 -68.40 32.44
CA LYS A 172 -22.54 -68.91 32.53
C LYS A 172 -22.50 -70.28 33.23
N ALA A 173 -23.34 -70.48 34.25
CA ALA A 173 -23.52 -71.77 34.93
C ALA A 173 -24.08 -72.90 34.03
N ASP A 174 -25.06 -72.60 33.17
CA ASP A 174 -25.63 -73.56 32.20
C ASP A 174 -24.62 -73.93 31.12
N PHE A 175 -23.87 -72.96 30.59
CA PHE A 175 -22.79 -73.24 29.65
C PHE A 175 -21.70 -74.10 30.29
N ILE A 176 -21.24 -73.75 31.49
CA ILE A 176 -20.23 -74.54 32.23
C ILE A 176 -20.75 -75.95 32.50
N SER A 177 -22.01 -76.10 32.90
CA SER A 177 -22.64 -77.40 33.16
C SER A 177 -22.73 -78.26 31.91
N ALA A 178 -23.11 -77.69 30.77
CA ALA A 178 -23.20 -78.41 29.50
C ALA A 178 -21.81 -78.73 28.91
N ALA A 179 -20.90 -77.76 28.91
CA ALA A 179 -19.56 -77.92 28.34
C ALA A 179 -18.70 -78.87 29.19
N SER A 180 -18.87 -78.88 30.52
CA SER A 180 -18.13 -79.79 31.41
C SER A 180 -18.44 -81.29 31.22
N LYS A 181 -19.49 -81.63 30.45
CA LYS A 181 -19.77 -83.01 30.03
C LYS A 181 -18.82 -83.51 28.94
N ILE A 182 -18.08 -82.61 28.28
CA ILE A 182 -17.06 -82.97 27.29
C ILE A 182 -15.87 -83.60 28.00
N LYS A 183 -15.47 -84.80 27.54
CA LYS A 183 -14.34 -85.55 28.13
C LYS A 183 -13.04 -84.75 28.02
N GLY A 184 -12.53 -84.29 29.16
CA GLY A 184 -11.30 -83.48 29.25
C GLY A 184 -11.53 -81.98 29.41
N LEU A 185 -12.78 -81.53 29.43
CA LEU A 185 -13.18 -80.16 29.75
C LEU A 185 -13.76 -80.11 31.18
N GLY A 186 -12.97 -79.70 32.16
CA GLY A 186 -13.44 -79.47 33.54
C GLY A 186 -14.10 -78.09 33.69
N LYS A 187 -14.73 -77.83 34.85
CA LYS A 187 -15.42 -76.55 35.13
C LYS A 187 -14.55 -75.30 34.85
N VAL A 188 -13.29 -75.33 35.29
CA VAL A 188 -12.33 -74.24 35.10
C VAL A 188 -12.02 -73.99 33.61
N LYS A 189 -11.91 -75.06 32.81
CA LYS A 189 -11.67 -74.95 31.37
C LYS A 189 -12.93 -74.46 30.64
N ALA A 190 -14.11 -74.90 31.06
CA ALA A 190 -15.36 -74.39 30.53
C ALA A 190 -15.54 -72.89 30.85
N GLU A 191 -15.12 -72.44 32.04
CA GLU A 191 -15.08 -71.01 32.37
C GLU A 191 -14.13 -70.22 31.47
N GLN A 192 -12.93 -70.75 31.22
CA GLN A 192 -11.96 -70.11 30.32
C GLN A 192 -12.48 -69.98 28.88
N LEU A 193 -13.24 -70.96 28.39
CA LEU A 193 -13.88 -70.86 27.08
C LEU A 193 -15.01 -69.83 27.08
N TYR A 194 -15.79 -69.76 28.15
CA TYR A 194 -16.83 -68.75 28.29
C TYR A 194 -16.22 -67.33 28.32
N ASP A 195 -15.15 -67.15 29.09
CA ASP A 195 -14.44 -65.87 29.19
C ASP A 195 -13.66 -65.55 27.89
N GLY A 196 -13.33 -66.57 27.10
CA GLY A 196 -12.76 -66.47 25.74
C GLY A 196 -13.77 -66.15 24.64
N GLY A 197 -15.05 -65.92 24.98
CA GLY A 197 -16.08 -65.50 24.04
C GLY A 197 -17.03 -66.60 23.54
N PHE A 198 -16.89 -67.84 24.02
CA PHE A 198 -17.80 -68.95 23.68
C PHE A 198 -18.93 -69.04 24.70
N HIS A 199 -20.04 -68.37 24.42
CA HIS A 199 -21.16 -68.27 25.37
C HIS A 199 -22.22 -69.37 25.19
N THR A 200 -22.17 -70.18 24.12
CA THR A 200 -23.11 -71.29 23.87
C THR A 200 -22.44 -72.57 23.37
N ILE A 201 -23.09 -73.72 23.58
CA ILE A 201 -22.63 -75.01 23.01
C ILE A 201 -22.64 -74.96 21.48
N GLU A 202 -23.55 -74.20 20.86
CA GLU A 202 -23.58 -74.03 19.40
C GLU A 202 -22.37 -73.25 18.89
N THR A 203 -21.96 -72.18 19.58
CA THR A 203 -20.71 -71.46 19.27
C THR A 203 -19.50 -72.35 19.46
N LEU A 204 -19.51 -73.24 20.46
CA LEU A 204 -18.44 -74.21 20.69
C LEU A 204 -18.41 -75.33 19.62
N LYS A 205 -19.57 -75.76 19.11
CA LYS A 205 -19.68 -76.73 18.00
C LYS A 205 -19.20 -76.16 16.66
N ALA A 206 -19.45 -74.87 16.45
CA ALA A 206 -19.03 -74.15 15.24
C ALA A 206 -17.57 -73.69 15.28
N ALA A 207 -16.95 -73.65 16.46
CA ALA A 207 -15.57 -73.21 16.65
C ALA A 207 -14.57 -74.12 15.92
N SER A 208 -13.57 -73.50 15.29
CA SER A 208 -12.47 -74.24 14.70
C SER A 208 -11.42 -74.63 15.75
N PHE A 209 -10.52 -75.53 15.35
CA PHE A 209 -9.38 -75.92 16.20
C PHE A 209 -8.53 -74.71 16.61
N ASP A 210 -8.29 -73.79 15.68
CA ASP A 210 -7.44 -72.63 15.92
C ASP A 210 -8.11 -71.66 16.91
N ASP A 211 -9.43 -71.47 16.82
CA ASP A 211 -10.21 -70.61 17.73
C ASP A 211 -10.14 -71.11 19.18
N ILE A 212 -10.22 -72.44 19.39
CA ILE A 212 -10.14 -73.03 20.74
C ILE A 212 -8.69 -73.05 21.25
N SER A 213 -7.71 -73.26 20.37
CA SER A 213 -6.29 -73.28 20.75
C SER A 213 -5.72 -71.90 21.08
N GLY A 214 -6.36 -70.83 20.59
CA GLY A 214 -6.02 -69.44 20.90
C GLY A 214 -6.48 -68.99 22.30
N VAL A 215 -7.37 -69.74 22.95
CA VAL A 215 -7.83 -69.44 24.31
C VAL A 215 -6.74 -69.83 25.32
N SER A 216 -6.43 -68.91 26.24
CA SER A 216 -5.42 -69.11 27.28
C SER A 216 -5.73 -70.36 28.13
N GLY A 217 -4.76 -71.28 28.22
CA GLY A 217 -4.90 -72.54 28.96
C GLY A 217 -5.22 -73.77 28.09
N PHE A 218 -5.39 -73.61 26.78
CA PHE A 218 -5.61 -74.71 25.84
C PHE A 218 -4.36 -75.01 25.00
N THR A 219 -3.87 -76.25 25.08
CA THR A 219 -2.86 -76.78 24.15
C THR A 219 -3.53 -77.36 22.90
N LYS A 220 -2.77 -77.51 21.82
CA LYS A 220 -3.20 -78.16 20.57
C LYS A 220 -3.90 -79.51 20.83
N LEU A 221 -3.34 -80.36 21.69
CA LEU A 221 -3.93 -81.67 22.01
C LEU A 221 -5.29 -81.55 22.73
N THR A 222 -5.45 -80.54 23.60
CA THR A 222 -6.72 -80.30 24.30
C THR A 222 -7.76 -79.65 23.41
N ALA A 223 -7.37 -78.73 22.52
CA ALA A 223 -8.27 -78.11 21.56
C ALA A 223 -8.89 -79.15 20.61
N GLN A 224 -8.09 -80.08 20.08
CA GLN A 224 -8.57 -81.19 19.24
C GLN A 224 -9.67 -82.01 19.95
N LYS A 225 -9.41 -82.42 21.20
CA LYS A 225 -10.35 -83.22 21.99
C LYS A 225 -11.66 -82.48 22.29
N ILE A 226 -11.60 -81.15 22.40
CA ILE A 226 -12.77 -80.31 22.70
C ILE A 226 -13.60 -80.11 21.44
N VAL A 227 -12.99 -79.87 20.28
CA VAL A 227 -13.72 -79.80 19.00
C VAL A 227 -14.43 -81.12 18.71
N ASP A 228 -13.72 -82.25 18.85
CA ASP A 228 -14.29 -83.59 18.62
C ASP A 228 -15.39 -83.93 19.65
N GLY A 229 -15.18 -83.51 20.90
CA GLY A 229 -16.13 -83.71 21.99
C GLY A 229 -17.36 -82.79 21.92
N ALA A 230 -17.21 -81.56 21.42
CA ALA A 230 -18.31 -80.62 21.23
C ALA A 230 -19.24 -81.09 20.10
N LYS A 231 -18.69 -81.69 19.04
CA LYS A 231 -19.46 -82.29 17.94
C LYS A 231 -20.27 -83.54 18.34
N SER A 232 -19.91 -84.18 19.46
CA SER A 232 -20.61 -85.38 19.96
C SER A 232 -21.62 -85.11 21.07
N LEU A 233 -21.74 -83.85 21.53
CA LEU A 233 -22.88 -83.31 22.29
C LEU A 233 -23.98 -82.84 21.34
#